data_AF-A0A382RPR3-F1
#
_entry.id   AF-A0A382RPR3-F1
#
_cell.length_a   1.000
_cell.length_b   1.000
_cell.length_c   1.000
_cell.angle_alpha   90.00
_cell.angle_beta   90.00
_cell.angle_gamma   90.00
#
_symmetry.space_group_name_H-M   'P 1'
#
loop_
_entity.id
_entity.type
_entity.pdbx_description
1 polymer ?
#
loop_
_entity_poly.entity_id
_entity_poly.type
_entity_poly.pdbx_seq_one_letter_code
_entity_poly.pdbx_strand_id
1 'polypeptide(L)'
;MKNAPSHPILYSFRRCPYAIRARMALSKSNITIELREISLKKRPDALYKISPKGTVPVLQLVEDTIIDESLNIMLWAINNSNCDWLKNEREKQLEIISINDGEFKYWL
;
A
#
# COMPACT_ATOMS: atom_id res chain seq x y z
N MET A 1 14.71 -22.95 -9.33
CA MET A 1 13.33 -22.46 -9.16
C MET A 1 13.38 -21.33 -8.14
N LYS A 2 12.85 -20.15 -8.46
CA LYS A 2 12.85 -19.02 -7.50
C LYS A 2 11.81 -19.35 -6.41
N ASN A 3 12.23 -19.38 -5.14
CA ASN A 3 11.30 -19.58 -4.03
C ASN A 3 10.25 -18.45 -4.07
N ALA A 4 8.98 -18.83 -4.18
CA ALA A 4 7.88 -17.88 -4.01
C ALA A 4 7.94 -17.30 -2.58
N PRO A 5 7.67 -16.00 -2.42
CA PRO A 5 7.66 -15.39 -1.09
C PRO A 5 6.56 -16.02 -0.24
N SER A 6 6.88 -16.39 1.00
CA SER A 6 5.90 -16.98 1.93
C SER A 6 4.88 -15.97 2.47
N HIS A 7 5.12 -14.68 2.24
CA HIS A 7 4.27 -13.57 2.66
C HIS A 7 4.18 -12.52 1.55
N PRO A 8 3.11 -11.71 1.50
CA PRO A 8 3.06 -10.57 0.60
C PRO A 8 4.25 -9.62 0.80
N ILE A 9 4.75 -9.03 -0.28
CA ILE A 9 5.87 -8.10 -0.26
C ILE A 9 5.35 -6.68 -0.46
N LEU A 10 5.62 -5.78 0.48
CA LEU A 10 5.32 -4.37 0.34
C LEU A 10 6.58 -3.59 -0.04
N TYR A 11 6.62 -3.04 -1.25
CA TYR A 11 7.60 -2.04 -1.64
C TYR A 11 7.19 -0.68 -1.05
N SER A 12 8.08 -0.09 -0.27
CA SER A 12 7.75 1.05 0.58
C SER A 12 8.89 2.06 0.62
N PHE A 13 8.55 3.33 0.86
CA PHE A 13 9.53 4.36 1.22
C PHE A 13 9.14 4.95 2.56
N ARG A 14 10.07 5.01 3.52
CA ARG A 14 9.76 5.37 4.91
C ARG A 14 9.01 6.70 5.04
N ARG A 15 9.39 7.71 4.27
CA ARG A 15 8.83 9.07 4.35
C ARG A 15 7.69 9.36 3.35
N CYS A 16 7.27 8.38 2.56
CA CYS A 16 6.14 8.59 1.64
C CYS A 16 4.81 8.49 2.41
N PRO A 17 3.95 9.52 2.42
CA PRO A 17 2.67 9.50 3.14
C PRO A 17 1.73 8.39 2.63
N TYR A 18 1.71 8.15 1.32
CA TYR A 18 0.95 7.04 0.72
C TYR A 18 1.47 5.68 1.19
N ALA A 19 2.80 5.51 1.27
CA ALA A 19 3.38 4.27 1.75
C ALA A 19 3.17 4.07 3.26
N ILE A 20 3.12 5.16 4.03
CA ILE A 20 2.73 5.15 5.44
C ILE A 20 1.29 4.63 5.59
N ARG A 21 0.32 5.14 4.82
CA ARG A 21 -1.07 4.65 4.83
C ARG A 21 -1.14 3.14 4.63
N ALA A 22 -0.47 2.63 3.59
CA ALA A 22 -0.44 1.19 3.30
C ALA A 22 0.15 0.38 4.47
N ARG A 23 1.29 0.81 5.04
CA ARG A 23 1.91 0.14 6.21
C ARG A 23 0.98 0.14 7.42
N MET A 24 0.32 1.27 7.72
CA MET A 24 -0.60 1.35 8.85
C MET A 24 -1.81 0.43 8.66
N ALA A 25 -2.39 0.38 7.46
CA ALA A 25 -3.52 -0.48 7.16
C ALA A 25 -3.18 -1.97 7.29
N LEU A 26 -2.05 -2.41 6.73
CA LEU A 26 -1.57 -3.78 6.83
C LEU A 26 -1.27 -4.17 8.28
N SER A 27 -0.61 -3.28 9.03
CA SER A 27 -0.32 -3.49 10.45
C SER A 27 -1.59 -3.58 11.29
N LYS A 28 -2.56 -2.66 11.11
CA LYS A 28 -3.84 -2.69 11.83
C LYS A 28 -4.67 -3.93 11.49
N SER A 29 -4.52 -4.44 10.27
CA SER A 29 -5.19 -5.65 9.78
C SER A 29 -4.48 -6.95 10.22
N ASN A 30 -3.40 -6.88 11.00
CA ASN A 30 -2.57 -8.02 11.42
C ASN A 30 -2.08 -8.88 10.24
N ILE A 31 -1.80 -8.26 9.08
CA ILE A 31 -1.29 -8.96 7.89
C ILE A 31 0.23 -8.94 7.94
N THR A 32 0.84 -10.12 8.08
CA THR A 32 2.29 -10.28 8.01
C THR A 32 2.78 -10.08 6.59
N ILE A 33 3.79 -9.24 6.43
CA ILE A 33 4.38 -8.90 5.14
C ILE A 33 5.91 -8.92 5.19
N GLU A 34 6.54 -9.10 4.04
CA GLU A 34 7.93 -8.71 3.82
C GLU A 34 7.98 -7.21 3.45
N LEU A 35 8.58 -6.38 4.30
CA LEU A 35 8.75 -4.96 4.01
C LEU A 35 10.04 -4.73 3.21
N ARG A 36 9.92 -4.31 1.95
CA ARG A 36 11.05 -3.88 1.12
C ARG A 36 11.12 -2.36 1.07
N GLU A 37 12.00 -1.79 1.88
CA GLU A 37 12.30 -0.37 1.81
C GLU A 37 13.16 -0.05 0.58
N ILE A 38 12.77 0.96 -0.18
CA ILE A 38 13.48 1.38 -1.40
C ILE A 38 14.04 2.79 -1.29
N SER A 39 15.07 3.08 -2.09
CA SER A 39 15.50 4.45 -2.38
C SER A 39 14.78 4.97 -3.61
N LEU A 40 14.13 6.14 -3.51
CA LEU A 40 13.51 6.79 -4.68
C LEU A 40 14.55 7.30 -5.70
N LYS A 41 15.79 7.56 -5.26
CA LYS A 41 16.89 7.96 -6.15
C LYS A 41 17.45 6.78 -6.95
N LYS A 42 17.39 5.58 -6.38
CA LYS A 42 17.90 4.34 -6.99
C LYS A 42 16.85 3.25 -6.83
N ARG A 43 15.78 3.35 -7.60
CA ARG A 43 14.68 2.39 -7.57
C ARG A 43 15.18 1.04 -8.10
N PRO A 44 14.90 -0.08 -7.42
CA PRO A 44 15.36 -1.39 -7.85
C PRO A 44 14.55 -1.88 -9.06
N ASP A 45 15.18 -2.63 -9.97
CA ASP A 45 14.50 -3.26 -11.12
C ASP A 45 13.33 -4.16 -10.72
N ALA A 46 13.41 -4.76 -9.52
CA ALA A 46 12.33 -5.56 -8.96
C ALA A 46 11.02 -4.77 -8.81
N LEU A 47 11.08 -3.46 -8.50
CA LEU A 47 9.89 -2.61 -8.45
C LEU A 47 9.33 -2.36 -9.86
N TYR A 48 10.19 -2.04 -10.82
CA TYR A 48 9.76 -1.76 -12.20
C TYR A 48 9.15 -2.98 -12.89
N LYS A 49 9.60 -4.18 -12.53
CA LYS A 49 9.04 -5.44 -13.02
C LYS A 49 7.57 -5.65 -12.61
N ILE A 50 7.18 -5.15 -11.45
CA ILE A 50 5.82 -5.33 -10.92
C ILE A 50 4.95 -4.08 -11.07
N SER A 51 5.57 -2.90 -11.20
CA SER A 51 4.88 -1.62 -11.39
C SER A 51 5.67 -0.76 -12.37
N PRO A 52 5.22 -0.67 -13.64
CA PRO A 52 5.86 0.18 -14.65
C PRO A 52 5.94 1.65 -14.23
N LYS A 53 5.01 2.12 -13.38
CA LYS A 53 5.00 3.48 -12.81
C LYS A 53 6.24 3.73 -11.92
N GLY A 54 6.81 2.70 -11.31
CA GLY A 54 7.95 2.82 -10.39
C GLY A 54 7.65 3.65 -9.14
N THR A 55 6.37 3.79 -8.78
CA THR A 55 5.92 4.51 -7.59
C THR A 55 5.78 3.55 -6.40
N VAL A 56 5.66 4.11 -5.20
CA VAL A 56 5.34 3.36 -3.99
C VAL A 56 4.15 4.01 -3.29
N PRO A 57 3.33 3.24 -2.56
CA PRO A 57 3.48 1.81 -2.27
C PRO A 57 3.04 0.88 -3.41
N VAL A 58 3.59 -0.33 -3.43
CA VAL A 58 3.12 -1.47 -4.26
C VAL A 58 3.16 -2.73 -3.40
N LEU A 59 2.06 -3.47 -3.37
CA LEU A 59 1.95 -4.75 -2.66
C LEU A 59 1.93 -5.89 -3.69
N GLN A 60 2.86 -6.82 -3.59
CA GLN A 60 2.88 -8.07 -4.34
C GLN A 60 2.38 -9.19 -3.44
N LEU A 61 1.27 -9.83 -3.79
CA LEU A 61 0.74 -11.00 -3.08
C LEU A 61 1.52 -12.26 -3.46
N VAL A 62 1.32 -13.35 -2.71
CA VAL A 62 2.02 -14.64 -2.89
C VAL A 62 1.72 -15.27 -4.26
N GLU A 63 0.55 -14.98 -4.84
CA GLU A 63 0.11 -15.47 -6.16
C GLU A 63 0.47 -14.51 -7.31
N ASP A 64 1.50 -13.67 -7.14
CA ASP A 64 1.95 -12.63 -8.09
C ASP A 64 0.89 -11.57 -8.47
N THR A 65 -0.25 -11.54 -7.76
CA THR A 65 -1.21 -10.44 -7.87
C THR A 65 -0.59 -9.16 -7.32
N ILE A 66 -0.67 -8.08 -8.10
CA ILE A 66 -0.12 -6.78 -7.72
C ILE A 66 -1.26 -5.82 -7.38
N ILE A 67 -1.11 -5.11 -6.25
CA ILE A 67 -2.00 -4.03 -5.85
C ILE A 67 -1.17 -2.74 -5.78
N ASP A 68 -1.50 -1.79 -6.64
CA ASP A 68 -0.94 -0.44 -6.63
C ASP A 68 -1.90 0.55 -5.96
N GLU A 69 -1.40 1.75 -5.68
CA GLU A 69 -2.09 2.82 -4.95
C GLU A 69 -2.35 2.50 -3.46
N SER A 70 -2.05 3.48 -2.60
CA SER A 70 -2.15 3.29 -1.15
C SER A 70 -3.57 3.03 -0.66
N LEU A 71 -4.58 3.61 -1.32
CA LEU A 71 -5.99 3.42 -0.98
C LEU A 71 -6.44 2.00 -1.30
N ASN A 72 -6.06 1.44 -2.46
CA ASN A 72 -6.42 0.07 -2.82
C ASN A 72 -5.78 -0.94 -1.87
N ILE A 73 -4.50 -0.75 -1.50
CA ILE A 73 -3.82 -1.60 -0.51
C ILE A 73 -4.52 -1.52 0.84
N MET A 74 -4.91 -0.32 1.28
CA MET A 74 -5.67 -0.14 2.52
C MET A 74 -7.01 -0.87 2.49
N LEU A 75 -7.79 -0.70 1.40
CA LEU A 75 -9.09 -1.34 1.25
C LEU A 75 -8.96 -2.86 1.21
N TRP A 76 -7.97 -3.37 0.48
CA TRP A 76 -7.66 -4.79 0.44
C TRP A 76 -7.33 -5.33 1.84
N ALA A 77 -6.49 -4.65 2.61
CA ALA A 77 -6.13 -5.08 3.96
C ALA A 77 -7.35 -5.10 4.91
N ILE A 78 -8.19 -4.07 4.84
CA ILE A 78 -9.42 -3.98 5.64
C ILE A 78 -10.39 -5.11 5.26
N ASN A 79 -10.59 -5.37 3.98
CA ASN A 79 -11.54 -6.40 3.51
C ASN A 79 -11.07 -7.83 3.82
N ASN A 80 -9.76 -8.06 4.00
CA ASN A 80 -9.18 -9.36 4.34
C ASN A 80 -8.93 -9.54 5.85
N SER A 81 -9.46 -8.64 6.68
CA SER A 81 -9.28 -8.70 8.13
C SER A 81 -10.51 -8.22 8.89
N ASN A 82 -10.45 -8.26 10.22
CA ASN A 82 -11.52 -7.72 11.07
C ASN A 82 -11.36 -6.22 11.39
N CYS A 83 -10.54 -5.49 10.62
CA CYS A 83 -10.28 -4.06 10.81
C CYS A 83 -11.57 -3.24 10.78
N ASP A 84 -11.70 -2.29 11.70
CA ASP A 84 -12.90 -1.49 11.95
C ASP A 84 -12.85 -0.07 11.38
N TRP A 85 -11.75 0.33 10.75
CA TRP A 85 -11.51 1.69 10.27
C TRP A 85 -12.61 2.28 9.39
N LEU A 86 -13.34 1.47 8.63
CA LEU A 86 -14.38 1.93 7.69
C LEU A 86 -15.80 1.45 8.05
N LYS A 87 -16.08 1.07 9.31
CA LYS A 87 -17.37 0.46 9.69
C LYS A 87 -18.48 1.47 9.99
N ASN A 88 -18.16 2.66 10.51
CA ASN A 88 -19.18 3.56 11.06
C ASN A 88 -19.77 4.52 10.01
N GLU A 89 -18.96 5.02 9.06
CA GLU A 89 -19.39 5.98 8.03
C GLU A 89 -18.54 5.85 6.77
N ARG A 90 -18.50 4.64 6.19
CA ARG A 90 -17.58 4.28 5.09
C ARG A 90 -17.48 5.33 3.99
N GLU A 91 -18.61 5.81 3.49
CA GLU A 91 -18.67 6.76 2.37
C GLU A 91 -18.02 8.09 2.74
N LYS A 92 -18.40 8.70 3.88
CA LYS A 92 -17.80 9.95 4.37
C LYS A 92 -16.31 9.79 4.66
N GLN A 93 -15.91 8.64 5.20
CA GLN A 93 -14.49 8.38 5.48
C GLN A 93 -13.67 8.27 4.19
N LEU A 94 -14.22 7.64 3.14
CA LEU A 94 -13.59 7.58 1.82
C LEU A 94 -13.57 8.96 1.14
N GLU A 95 -14.61 9.76 1.30
CA GLU A 95 -14.67 11.15 0.81
C GLU A 95 -13.58 12.02 1.43
N ILE A 96 -13.41 11.97 2.75
CA ILE A 96 -12.34 12.70 3.45
C ILE A 96 -10.96 12.26 2.97
N ILE A 97 -10.76 10.97 2.69
CA ILE A 97 -9.50 10.47 2.12
C ILE A 97 -9.28 11.05 0.72
N SER A 98 -10.32 11.08 -0.12
CA SER A 98 -10.25 11.65 -1.46
C SER A 98 -9.86 13.13 -1.44
N ILE A 99 -10.49 13.93 -0.57
CA ILE A 99 -10.17 15.36 -0.40
C ILE A 99 -8.71 15.54 0.02
N ASN A 100 -8.22 14.72 0.97
CA ASN A 100 -6.84 14.77 1.42
C ASN A 100 -5.83 14.37 0.35
N ASP A 101 -6.17 13.41 -0.52
CA ASP A 101 -5.29 12.94 -1.59
C ASP A 101 -5.28 13.87 -2.81
N GLY A 102 -6.37 14.62 -3.02
CA GLY A 102 -6.58 15.57 -4.10
C GLY A 102 -6.44 17.02 -3.63
N GLU A 103 -7.58 17.68 -3.40
CA GLU A 103 -7.67 19.14 -3.20
C GLU A 103 -6.73 19.68 -2.13
N PHE A 104 -6.63 19.02 -0.99
CA PHE A 104 -5.77 19.50 0.10
C PHE A 104 -4.29 19.35 -0.23
N LYS A 105 -3.91 18.29 -0.93
CA LYS A 105 -2.51 17.99 -1.24
C LYS A 105 -1.88 19.02 -2.17
N TYR A 106 -2.64 19.65 -3.06
CA TYR A 106 -2.10 20.70 -3.95
C TYR A 106 -1.51 21.90 -3.20
N TRP A 107 -1.85 22.06 -1.93
CA TRP A 107 -1.36 23.13 -1.07
C TRP A 107 -0.13 22.76 -0.23
N LEU A 108 0.43 21.55 -0.40
CA LEU A 108 1.59 21.01 0.33
C LEU A 108 2.80 20.78 -0.59
#